data_AF-A0A328VKA7-F1
#
_entry.id   AF-A0A328VKA7-F1
#
_cell.length_a   1.000
_cell.length_b   1.000
_cell.length_c   1.000
_cell.angle_alpha   90.00
_cell.angle_beta   90.00
_cell.angle_gamma   90.00
#
_symmetry.space_group_name_H-M   'P 1'
#
loop_
_entity.id
_entity.type
_entity.pdbx_description
1 polymer ?
#
loop_
_entity_poly.entity_id
_entity_poly.type
_entity_poly.pdbx_seq_one_letter_code
_entity_poly.pdbx_strand_id
1 'polypeptide(L)'
;MREHSLPRSSLLLWSWPWYLLAALAATMTGLLSSSWPRLLELAIFAFLATLVMLRERLPEALVLPAALLAWLLALLPSALPLSLDEALLLASLVCVLLFLSQFTWRLIRPEPLWLAPTVPAQLLALSGQVMIILIYFVLITQTQTGALALTVLGLFVVWLALLQPRRAFRLWLGYTAGFLFTLASTWEIWQLWKPTFDLLCLPLASYLVVLSPFLLRDRQTPGSQGIGRIAIVIGACLLLSPSFILSIVASETKQQLVSLLLVLAESLSLFIFGIAMRVRFFLLGGAALVVGGAIRAVIYTFLGGQQYALIIWTALGIAGLALLGGAIFLTLRRSPLQL
;
A
#
# COMPACT_ATOMS: atom_id res chain seq x y z
N MET A 1 -55.60 -1.19 -9.09
CA MET A 1 -54.95 -2.52 -9.18
C MET A 1 -53.83 -2.56 -8.17
N ARG A 2 -54.02 -3.28 -7.06
CA ARG A 2 -52.99 -3.48 -6.03
C ARG A 2 -52.21 -4.72 -6.42
N GLU A 3 -50.95 -4.55 -6.79
CA GLU A 3 -50.04 -5.68 -6.98
C GLU A 3 -49.89 -6.40 -5.64
N HIS A 4 -50.50 -7.57 -5.53
CA HIS A 4 -50.23 -8.47 -4.43
C HIS A 4 -48.80 -8.98 -4.60
N SER A 5 -47.85 -8.35 -3.92
CA SER A 5 -46.50 -8.89 -3.75
C SER A 5 -46.62 -10.21 -3.02
N LEU A 6 -46.58 -11.32 -3.76
CA LEU A 6 -46.48 -12.66 -3.20
C LEU A 6 -45.31 -12.68 -2.19
N PRO A 7 -45.44 -13.38 -1.05
CA PRO A 7 -44.35 -13.47 -0.08
C PRO A 7 -43.11 -14.03 -0.79
N ARG A 8 -42.00 -13.29 -0.79
CA ARG A 8 -40.76 -13.65 -1.52
C ARG A 8 -40.26 -15.08 -1.23
N SER A 9 -40.64 -15.65 -0.09
CA SER A 9 -40.38 -17.05 0.25
C SER A 9 -40.97 -18.05 -0.75
N SER A 10 -42.15 -17.79 -1.34
CA SER A 10 -42.76 -18.67 -2.35
C SER A 10 -42.06 -18.59 -3.71
N LEU A 11 -41.52 -17.41 -4.07
CA LEU A 11 -40.70 -17.22 -5.27
C LEU A 11 -39.34 -17.92 -5.15
N LEU A 12 -38.72 -17.85 -3.97
CA LEU A 12 -37.45 -18.54 -3.68
C LEU A 12 -37.59 -20.06 -3.62
N LEU A 13 -38.69 -20.57 -3.05
CA LEU A 13 -39.01 -22.00 -3.05
C LEU A 13 -39.22 -22.55 -4.48
N TRP A 14 -39.74 -21.72 -5.39
CA TRP A 14 -39.92 -22.08 -6.79
C TRP A 14 -38.62 -22.04 -7.62
N SER A 15 -37.68 -21.13 -7.30
CA SER A 15 -36.39 -21.04 -7.99
C SER A 15 -35.33 -22.02 -7.49
N TRP A 16 -35.51 -22.57 -6.28
CA TRP A 16 -34.60 -23.53 -5.64
C TRP A 16 -34.17 -24.73 -6.49
N PRO A 17 -35.07 -25.42 -7.22
CA PRO A 17 -34.71 -26.54 -8.08
C PRO A 17 -33.72 -26.14 -9.18
N TRP A 18 -33.87 -24.94 -9.74
CA TRP A 18 -32.99 -24.42 -10.79
C TRP A 18 -31.59 -24.13 -10.25
N TYR A 19 -31.48 -23.63 -9.01
CA TYR A 19 -30.20 -23.42 -8.35
C TYR A 19 -29.48 -24.73 -8.03
N LEU A 20 -30.21 -25.74 -7.55
CA LEU A 20 -29.66 -27.08 -7.35
C LEU A 20 -29.15 -27.69 -8.65
N LEU A 21 -29.91 -27.53 -9.74
CA LEU A 21 -29.55 -28.07 -11.05
C LEU A 21 -28.33 -27.34 -11.64
N ALA A 22 -28.25 -26.02 -11.48
CA ALA A 22 -27.09 -25.23 -11.87
C ALA A 22 -25.84 -25.59 -11.04
N ALA A 23 -25.98 -25.81 -9.73
CA ALA A 23 -24.89 -26.25 -8.88
C ALA A 23 -24.39 -27.65 -9.28
N LEU A 24 -25.30 -28.59 -9.54
CA LEU A 24 -24.96 -29.92 -10.06
C LEU A 24 -24.23 -29.83 -11.41
N ALA A 25 -24.71 -29.00 -12.34
CA ALA A 25 -24.04 -28.78 -13.62
C ALA A 25 -22.63 -28.20 -13.43
N ALA A 26 -22.45 -27.26 -12.50
CA ALA A 26 -21.15 -26.70 -12.16
C ALA A 26 -20.19 -27.74 -11.54
N THR A 27 -20.70 -28.62 -10.65
CA THR A 27 -19.87 -29.71 -10.08
C THR A 27 -19.45 -30.73 -11.13
N MET A 28 -20.36 -31.09 -12.04
CA MET A 28 -20.07 -32.05 -13.11
C MET A 28 -19.06 -31.47 -14.11
N THR A 29 -19.21 -30.20 -14.49
CA THR A 29 -18.24 -29.52 -15.36
C THR A 29 -16.86 -29.42 -14.71
N GLY A 30 -16.79 -29.14 -13.41
CA GLY A 30 -15.53 -29.09 -12.65
C GLY A 30 -14.82 -30.45 -12.55
N LEU A 31 -15.53 -31.52 -12.21
CA LEU A 31 -14.95 -32.87 -12.10
C LEU A 31 -14.41 -33.40 -13.44
N LEU A 32 -15.03 -33.01 -14.55
CA LEU A 32 -14.64 -33.42 -15.91
C LEU A 32 -13.69 -32.42 -16.60
N SER A 33 -13.21 -31.38 -15.90
CA SER A 33 -12.44 -30.29 -16.50
C SER A 33 -10.95 -30.62 -16.65
N SER A 34 -10.60 -31.40 -17.67
CA SER A 34 -9.21 -31.51 -18.16
C SER A 34 -8.93 -30.61 -19.37
N SER A 35 -9.95 -29.93 -19.90
CA SER A 35 -9.86 -29.17 -21.15
C SER A 35 -10.21 -27.68 -20.96
N TRP A 36 -9.49 -26.82 -21.69
CA TRP A 36 -9.68 -25.37 -21.73
C TRP A 36 -11.15 -24.89 -21.87
N PRO A 37 -11.98 -25.42 -22.78
CA PRO A 37 -13.37 -24.97 -22.91
C PRO A 37 -14.22 -25.23 -21.66
N ARG A 38 -13.96 -26.32 -20.92
CA ARG A 38 -14.70 -26.64 -19.70
C ARG A 38 -14.34 -25.71 -18.53
N LEU A 39 -13.12 -25.19 -18.50
CA LEU A 39 -12.75 -24.14 -17.53
C LEU A 39 -13.46 -22.82 -17.81
N LEU A 40 -13.64 -22.47 -19.09
CA LEU A 40 -14.43 -21.31 -19.51
C LEU A 40 -15.89 -21.46 -19.08
N GLU A 41 -16.48 -22.65 -19.24
CA GLU A 41 -17.83 -22.95 -18.75
C GLU A 41 -17.92 -22.76 -17.23
N LEU A 42 -16.94 -23.26 -16.47
CA LEU A 42 -16.90 -23.09 -15.02
C LEU A 42 -16.73 -21.62 -14.59
N ALA A 43 -15.97 -20.83 -15.36
CA ALA A 43 -15.86 -19.38 -15.18
C ALA A 43 -17.19 -18.68 -15.42
N ILE A 44 -17.93 -19.08 -16.46
CA ILE A 44 -19.26 -18.56 -16.77
C ILE A 44 -20.25 -18.92 -15.66
N PHE A 45 -20.20 -20.14 -15.12
CA PHE A 45 -21.02 -20.52 -13.96
C PHE A 45 -20.70 -19.70 -12.72
N ALA A 46 -19.42 -19.46 -12.43
CA ALA A 46 -19.02 -18.59 -11.34
C ALA A 46 -19.54 -17.15 -11.56
N PHE A 47 -19.42 -16.62 -12.77
CA PHE A 47 -19.94 -15.29 -13.12
C PHE A 47 -21.46 -15.20 -12.98
N LEU A 48 -22.20 -16.17 -13.52
CA LEU A 48 -23.66 -16.23 -13.38
C LEU A 48 -24.07 -16.34 -11.92
N ALA A 49 -23.38 -17.15 -11.11
CA ALA A 49 -23.63 -17.23 -9.68
C ALA A 49 -23.43 -15.88 -8.98
N THR A 50 -22.42 -15.10 -9.36
CA THR A 50 -22.24 -13.74 -8.82
C THR A 50 -23.37 -12.78 -9.22
N LEU A 51 -23.85 -12.83 -10.47
CA LEU A 51 -24.95 -11.98 -10.94
C LEU A 51 -26.27 -12.32 -10.25
N VAL A 52 -26.56 -13.62 -10.09
CA VAL A 52 -27.74 -14.10 -9.35
C VAL A 52 -27.66 -13.64 -7.91
N MET A 53 -26.51 -13.83 -7.25
CA MET A 53 -26.27 -13.37 -5.87
C MET A 53 -26.53 -11.86 -5.74
N LEU A 54 -25.98 -11.04 -6.63
CA LEU A 54 -26.17 -9.58 -6.67
C LEU A 54 -27.66 -9.19 -6.86
N ARG A 55 -28.37 -9.90 -7.75
CA ARG A 55 -29.79 -9.64 -8.04
C ARG A 55 -30.69 -10.00 -6.86
N GLU A 56 -30.46 -11.16 -6.23
CA GLU A 56 -31.31 -11.69 -5.16
C GLU A 56 -31.01 -11.11 -3.77
N ARG A 57 -29.91 -10.37 -3.65
CA ARG A 57 -29.49 -9.69 -2.41
C ARG A 57 -29.16 -10.61 -1.23
N LEU A 58 -28.69 -11.82 -1.51
CA LEU A 58 -28.40 -12.85 -0.51
C LEU A 58 -26.90 -12.94 -0.20
N PRO A 59 -26.43 -12.45 0.98
CA PRO A 59 -25.01 -12.55 1.34
C PRO A 59 -24.56 -13.99 1.58
N GLU A 60 -25.48 -14.89 1.95
CA GLU A 60 -25.21 -16.32 2.17
C GLU A 60 -24.85 -17.04 0.86
N ALA A 61 -25.39 -16.58 -0.27
CA ALA A 61 -25.11 -17.15 -1.59
C ALA A 61 -23.69 -16.86 -2.10
N LEU A 62 -22.90 -16.02 -1.41
CA LEU A 62 -21.52 -15.68 -1.77
C LEU A 62 -20.53 -16.84 -1.61
N VAL A 63 -20.87 -17.83 -0.78
CA VAL A 63 -20.07 -19.05 -0.60
C VAL A 63 -19.96 -19.84 -1.91
N LEU A 64 -21.02 -19.87 -2.72
CA LEU A 64 -21.07 -20.65 -3.95
C LEU A 64 -20.16 -20.10 -5.07
N PRO A 65 -20.22 -18.82 -5.47
CA PRO A 65 -19.27 -18.26 -6.43
C PRO A 65 -17.84 -18.27 -5.89
N ALA A 66 -17.62 -18.11 -4.58
CA ALA A 66 -16.30 -18.23 -3.97
C ALA A 66 -15.74 -19.65 -4.09
N ALA A 67 -16.55 -20.68 -3.80
CA ALA A 67 -16.17 -22.08 -3.94
C ALA A 67 -15.88 -22.45 -5.41
N LEU A 68 -16.71 -21.97 -6.35
CA LEU A 68 -16.50 -22.19 -7.78
C LEU A 68 -15.22 -21.51 -8.28
N LEU A 69 -14.93 -20.28 -7.84
CA LEU A 69 -13.69 -19.57 -8.19
C LEU A 69 -12.46 -20.25 -7.59
N ALA A 70 -12.53 -20.72 -6.34
CA ALA A 70 -11.46 -21.48 -5.71
C ALA A 70 -11.20 -22.81 -6.45
N TRP A 71 -12.26 -23.49 -6.88
CA TRP A 71 -12.15 -24.71 -7.66
C TRP A 71 -11.56 -24.43 -9.05
N LEU A 72 -12.00 -23.37 -9.72
CA LEU A 72 -11.43 -22.93 -11.00
C LEU A 72 -9.92 -22.68 -10.89
N LEU A 73 -9.49 -21.99 -9.83
CA LEU A 73 -8.07 -21.74 -9.55
C LEU A 73 -7.29 -23.02 -9.29
N ALA A 74 -7.87 -24.01 -8.62
CA ALA A 74 -7.23 -25.28 -8.35
C ALA A 74 -7.02 -26.12 -9.63
N LEU A 75 -7.91 -25.97 -10.62
CA LEU A 75 -7.88 -26.70 -11.89
C LEU A 75 -7.06 -25.99 -12.98
N LEU A 76 -6.79 -24.69 -12.81
CA LEU A 76 -6.05 -23.88 -13.77
C LEU A 76 -4.63 -24.41 -14.07
N PRO A 77 -3.82 -24.80 -13.07
CA PRO A 77 -2.45 -25.28 -13.29
C PRO A 77 -2.37 -26.60 -14.07
N SER A 78 -3.42 -27.43 -14.01
CA SER A 78 -3.45 -28.72 -14.71
C SER A 78 -3.91 -28.60 -16.17
N ALA A 79 -4.58 -27.52 -16.55
CA ALA A 79 -5.18 -27.36 -17.88
C ALA A 79 -4.46 -26.35 -18.77
N LEU A 80 -3.77 -25.36 -18.19
CA LEU A 80 -2.92 -24.42 -18.92
C LEU A 80 -1.49 -24.54 -18.35
N PRO A 81 -0.42 -24.55 -19.18
CA PRO A 81 0.95 -24.41 -18.70
C PRO A 81 1.20 -22.96 -18.24
N LEU A 82 0.44 -22.52 -17.25
CA LEU A 82 0.64 -21.25 -16.57
C LEU A 82 1.92 -21.35 -15.75
N SER A 83 2.75 -20.32 -15.83
CA SER A 83 3.78 -20.11 -14.84
C SER A 83 3.13 -20.00 -13.45
N LEU A 84 3.83 -20.47 -12.41
CA LEU A 84 3.34 -20.37 -11.03
C LEU A 84 3.01 -18.92 -10.65
N ASP A 85 3.73 -17.96 -11.23
CA ASP A 85 3.54 -16.52 -11.04
C ASP A 85 2.19 -16.02 -11.58
N GLU A 86 1.80 -16.46 -12.79
CA GLU A 86 0.52 -16.09 -13.39
C GLU A 86 -0.66 -16.70 -12.61
N ALA A 87 -0.52 -17.95 -12.14
CA ALA A 87 -1.54 -18.61 -11.34
C ALA A 87 -1.75 -17.90 -9.99
N LEU A 88 -0.66 -17.49 -9.32
CA LEU A 88 -0.73 -16.75 -8.06
C LEU A 88 -1.28 -15.34 -8.23
N LEU A 89 -0.95 -14.65 -9.34
CA LEU A 89 -1.53 -13.35 -9.69
C LEU A 89 -3.05 -13.47 -9.86
N LEU A 90 -3.51 -14.48 -10.60
CA LEU A 90 -4.93 -14.72 -10.83
C LEU A 90 -5.66 -15.07 -9.52
N ALA A 91 -5.03 -15.87 -8.65
CA ALA A 91 -5.54 -16.15 -7.30
C ALA A 91 -5.67 -14.88 -6.44
N SER A 92 -4.69 -13.98 -6.50
CA SER A 92 -4.74 -12.70 -5.77
C SER A 92 -5.87 -11.79 -6.28
N LEU A 93 -6.09 -11.75 -7.60
CA LEU A 93 -7.15 -10.95 -8.24
C LEU A 93 -8.54 -11.49 -7.86
N VAL A 94 -8.71 -12.81 -7.88
CA VAL A 94 -9.94 -13.48 -7.40
C VAL A 94 -10.20 -13.16 -5.93
N CYS A 95 -9.17 -13.18 -5.08
CA CYS A 95 -9.32 -12.78 -3.67
C CYS A 95 -9.79 -11.32 -3.57
N VAL A 96 -9.19 -10.39 -4.31
CA VAL A 96 -9.62 -8.98 -4.33
C VAL A 96 -11.08 -8.84 -4.79
N LEU A 97 -11.49 -9.57 -5.83
CA LEU A 97 -12.87 -9.55 -6.31
C LEU A 97 -13.86 -10.10 -5.28
N LEU A 98 -13.52 -11.22 -4.63
CA LEU A 98 -14.35 -11.79 -3.55
C LEU A 98 -14.50 -10.81 -2.39
N PHE A 99 -13.43 -10.13 -2.01
CA PHE A 99 -13.48 -9.09 -0.98
C PHE A 99 -14.24 -7.82 -1.41
N LEU A 100 -14.07 -7.35 -2.66
CA LEU A 100 -14.84 -6.24 -3.21
C LEU A 100 -16.34 -6.54 -3.21
N SER A 101 -16.72 -7.79 -3.50
CA SER A 101 -18.12 -8.22 -3.47
C SER A 101 -18.74 -8.12 -2.07
N GLN A 102 -17.95 -8.21 -0.99
CA GLN A 102 -18.41 -7.95 0.38
C GLN A 102 -18.74 -6.47 0.62
N PHE A 103 -18.16 -5.53 -0.14
CA PHE A 103 -18.48 -4.10 -0.04
C PHE A 103 -19.88 -3.78 -0.52
N THR A 104 -20.26 -4.41 -1.62
CA THR A 104 -21.58 -4.23 -2.24
C THR A 104 -22.68 -4.52 -1.23
N TRP A 105 -22.45 -5.51 -0.34
CA TRP A 105 -23.37 -5.88 0.74
C TRP A 105 -23.40 -4.94 1.94
N ARG A 106 -22.44 -4.02 2.08
CA ARG A 106 -22.51 -2.92 3.07
C ARG A 106 -23.22 -1.69 2.52
N LEU A 107 -23.12 -1.47 1.20
CA LEU A 107 -23.83 -0.38 0.50
C LEU A 107 -25.31 -0.71 0.30
N ILE A 108 -25.63 -1.97 0.02
CA ILE A 108 -26.99 -2.46 -0.21
C ILE A 108 -27.42 -3.19 1.07
N ARG A 109 -28.42 -2.65 1.80
CA ARG A 109 -28.93 -3.29 3.03
C ARG A 109 -29.36 -4.74 2.73
N PRO A 110 -28.72 -5.75 3.33
CA PRO A 110 -29.07 -7.14 3.11
C PRO A 110 -30.37 -7.48 3.84
N GLU A 111 -31.22 -8.29 3.21
CA GLU A 111 -32.39 -8.90 3.85
C GLU A 111 -31.98 -10.32 4.30
N PRO A 112 -31.78 -10.58 5.60
CA PRO A 112 -31.36 -11.90 6.07
C PRO A 112 -32.52 -12.91 5.97
N LEU A 113 -32.20 -14.15 5.59
CA LEU A 113 -33.17 -15.23 5.45
C LEU A 113 -33.07 -16.28 6.58
N TRP A 114 -31.86 -16.65 7.01
CA TRP A 114 -31.67 -17.69 8.05
C TRP A 114 -30.66 -17.33 9.15
N LEU A 115 -29.56 -16.65 8.82
CA LEU A 115 -28.50 -16.31 9.78
C LEU A 115 -28.40 -14.81 10.01
N ALA A 116 -27.96 -14.43 11.23
CA ALA A 116 -27.59 -13.05 11.51
C ALA A 116 -26.50 -12.63 10.50
N PRO A 117 -26.68 -11.51 9.77
CA PRO A 117 -25.85 -11.13 8.61
C PRO A 117 -24.36 -10.91 8.94
N THR A 118 -24.02 -10.90 10.23
CA THR A 118 -22.65 -10.74 10.75
C THR A 118 -21.81 -12.00 10.68
N VAL A 119 -22.40 -13.20 10.83
CA VAL A 119 -21.64 -14.45 11.00
C VAL A 119 -21.00 -14.97 9.70
N PRO A 120 -21.70 -15.09 8.56
CA PRO A 120 -21.08 -15.57 7.32
C PRO A 120 -20.07 -14.57 6.76
N ALA A 121 -20.32 -13.26 6.90
CA ALA A 121 -19.38 -12.22 6.52
C ALA A 121 -18.09 -12.27 7.36
N GLN A 122 -18.19 -12.58 8.66
CA GLN A 122 -17.04 -12.72 9.54
C GLN A 122 -16.23 -13.99 9.24
N LEU A 123 -16.88 -15.14 9.06
CA LEU A 123 -16.19 -16.39 8.73
C LEU A 123 -15.50 -16.33 7.36
N LEU A 124 -16.13 -15.71 6.37
CA LEU A 124 -15.57 -15.56 5.02
C LEU A 124 -14.48 -14.47 4.96
N ALA A 125 -14.60 -13.43 5.79
CA ALA A 125 -13.51 -12.46 5.99
C ALA A 125 -12.31 -13.10 6.72
N LEU A 126 -12.55 -13.97 7.69
CA LEU A 126 -11.50 -14.65 8.47
C LEU A 126 -10.82 -15.75 7.64
N SER A 127 -11.59 -16.52 6.88
CA SER A 127 -11.03 -17.48 5.92
C SER A 127 -10.28 -16.79 4.79
N GLY A 128 -10.79 -15.67 4.26
CA GLY A 128 -10.11 -14.84 3.28
C GLY A 128 -8.79 -14.29 3.84
N GLN A 129 -8.77 -13.76 5.07
CA GLN A 129 -7.55 -13.27 5.72
C GLN A 129 -6.51 -14.37 5.90
N VAL A 130 -6.91 -15.58 6.30
CA VAL A 130 -6.00 -16.73 6.44
C VAL A 130 -5.44 -17.17 5.08
N MET A 131 -6.29 -17.29 4.05
CA MET A 131 -5.88 -17.66 2.70
C MET A 131 -4.90 -16.63 2.10
N ILE A 132 -5.14 -15.33 2.36
CA ILE A 132 -4.26 -14.25 1.92
C ILE A 132 -2.89 -14.32 2.60
N ILE A 133 -2.84 -14.56 3.92
CA ILE A 133 -1.55 -14.70 4.63
C ILE A 133 -0.75 -15.89 4.07
N LEU A 134 -1.44 -16.97 3.74
CA LEU A 134 -0.84 -18.20 3.22
C LEU A 134 -0.33 -18.02 1.77
N ILE A 135 -1.12 -17.39 0.91
CA ILE A 135 -0.70 -17.01 -0.46
C ILE A 135 0.45 -16.00 -0.39
N TYR A 136 0.39 -15.03 0.52
CA TYR A 136 1.40 -13.99 0.69
C TYR A 136 2.76 -14.54 1.13
N PHE A 137 2.79 -15.53 2.05
CA PHE A 137 4.02 -16.22 2.42
C PHE A 137 4.69 -16.92 1.23
N VAL A 138 3.89 -17.50 0.34
CA VAL A 138 4.37 -18.16 -0.88
C VAL A 138 4.78 -17.15 -1.95
N LEU A 139 4.14 -15.98 -2.02
CA LEU A 139 4.37 -14.99 -3.08
C LEU A 139 5.58 -14.07 -2.84
N ILE A 140 5.96 -13.84 -1.58
CA ILE A 140 7.17 -13.03 -1.25
C ILE A 140 8.46 -13.67 -1.77
N THR A 141 8.49 -14.99 -1.96
CA THR A 141 9.67 -15.71 -2.43
C THR A 141 9.86 -15.63 -3.95
N GLN A 142 8.82 -15.20 -4.69
CA GLN A 142 8.82 -15.04 -6.14
C GLN A 142 9.12 -13.59 -6.51
N THR A 143 9.96 -13.38 -7.52
CA THR A 143 10.57 -12.07 -7.78
C THR A 143 9.54 -11.03 -8.22
N GLN A 144 8.67 -11.31 -9.19
CA GLN A 144 7.80 -10.27 -9.78
C GLN A 144 6.47 -10.07 -9.05
N THR A 145 5.99 -11.08 -8.34
CA THR A 145 4.63 -11.10 -7.76
C THR A 145 4.56 -10.54 -6.34
N GLY A 146 5.71 -10.35 -5.67
CA GLY A 146 5.79 -9.82 -4.32
C GLY A 146 5.26 -8.39 -4.15
N ALA A 147 5.51 -7.49 -5.11
CA ALA A 147 4.99 -6.11 -5.06
C ALA A 147 3.46 -6.06 -5.14
N LEU A 148 2.88 -6.81 -6.08
CA LEU A 148 1.43 -6.95 -6.20
C LEU A 148 0.84 -7.54 -4.91
N ALA A 149 1.47 -8.54 -4.32
CA ALA A 149 1.07 -9.11 -3.03
C ALA A 149 0.98 -8.04 -1.93
N LEU A 150 2.00 -7.19 -1.83
CA LEU A 150 2.07 -6.09 -0.85
C LEU A 150 0.98 -5.03 -1.10
N THR A 151 0.70 -4.68 -2.36
CA THR A 151 -0.38 -3.74 -2.69
C THR A 151 -1.75 -4.29 -2.31
N VAL A 152 -1.99 -5.56 -2.60
CA VAL A 152 -3.24 -6.26 -2.29
C VAL A 152 -3.41 -6.37 -0.77
N LEU A 153 -2.35 -6.72 -0.05
CA LEU A 153 -2.35 -6.73 1.41
C LEU A 153 -2.61 -5.32 1.97
N GLY A 154 -1.97 -4.30 1.43
CA GLY A 154 -2.20 -2.90 1.81
C GLY A 154 -3.68 -2.50 1.64
N LEU A 155 -4.30 -2.87 0.51
CA LEU A 155 -5.71 -2.62 0.25
C LEU A 155 -6.61 -3.33 1.28
N PHE A 156 -6.29 -4.57 1.64
CA PHE A 156 -7.03 -5.30 2.68
C PHE A 156 -6.86 -4.70 4.07
N VAL A 157 -5.70 -4.13 4.38
CA VAL A 157 -5.50 -3.45 5.66
C VAL A 157 -6.27 -2.13 5.71
N VAL A 158 -6.29 -1.35 4.62
CA VAL A 158 -7.17 -0.16 4.50
C VAL A 158 -8.62 -0.56 4.71
N TRP A 159 -9.01 -1.66 4.07
CA TRP A 159 -10.34 -2.21 4.20
C TRP A 159 -10.67 -2.55 5.65
N LEU A 160 -9.81 -3.33 6.32
CA LEU A 160 -9.95 -3.69 7.72
C LEU A 160 -10.04 -2.43 8.60
N ALA A 161 -9.27 -1.38 8.29
CA ALA A 161 -9.36 -0.10 8.99
C ALA A 161 -10.76 0.53 8.88
N LEU A 162 -11.38 0.49 7.69
CA LEU A 162 -12.73 1.03 7.47
C LEU A 162 -13.81 0.24 8.22
N LEU A 163 -13.62 -1.06 8.45
CA LEU A 163 -14.59 -1.88 9.20
C LEU A 163 -14.54 -1.64 10.71
N GLN A 164 -13.44 -1.08 11.23
CA GLN A 164 -13.20 -1.04 12.67
C GLN A 164 -13.90 0.16 13.34
N PRO A 165 -14.72 -0.09 14.38
CA PRO A 165 -15.44 0.99 15.08
C PRO A 165 -14.51 1.81 15.98
N ARG A 166 -13.40 1.21 16.46
CA ARG A 166 -12.44 1.88 17.34
C ARG A 166 -11.49 2.76 16.54
N ARG A 167 -11.57 4.08 16.75
CA ARG A 167 -10.76 5.10 16.05
C ARG A 167 -9.25 4.86 16.14
N ALA A 168 -8.75 4.47 17.31
CA ALA A 168 -7.32 4.24 17.53
C ALA A 168 -6.79 3.09 16.66
N PHE A 169 -7.49 1.96 16.64
CA PHE A 169 -7.10 0.79 15.85
C PHE A 169 -7.21 1.06 14.35
N ARG A 170 -8.24 1.80 13.93
CA ARG A 170 -8.38 2.26 12.53
C ARG A 170 -7.21 3.11 12.06
N LEU A 171 -6.70 4.03 12.89
CA LEU A 171 -5.54 4.86 12.53
C LEU A 171 -4.27 4.02 12.40
N TRP A 172 -4.03 3.10 13.34
CA TRP A 172 -2.89 2.18 13.27
C TRP A 172 -2.90 1.33 12.02
N LEU A 173 -4.06 0.79 11.64
CA LEU A 173 -4.23 0.06 10.39
C LEU A 173 -4.01 0.93 9.16
N GLY A 174 -4.47 2.19 9.19
CA GLY A 174 -4.18 3.14 8.12
C GLY A 174 -2.68 3.39 7.95
N TYR A 175 -1.94 3.49 9.06
CA TYR A 175 -0.47 3.64 9.04
C TYR A 175 0.22 2.37 8.52
N THR A 176 -0.21 1.18 8.95
CA THR A 176 0.38 -0.06 8.42
C THR A 176 0.07 -0.27 6.94
N ALA A 177 -1.12 0.10 6.48
CA ALA A 177 -1.46 0.06 5.06
C ALA A 177 -0.59 0.99 4.21
N GLY A 178 -0.43 2.25 4.64
CA GLY A 178 0.45 3.20 3.95
C GLY A 178 1.88 2.69 3.85
N PHE A 179 2.40 2.10 4.92
CA PHE A 179 3.72 1.47 4.94
C PHE A 179 3.83 0.32 3.93
N LEU A 180 2.83 -0.57 3.86
CA LEU A 180 2.80 -1.67 2.89
C LEU A 180 2.79 -1.18 1.44
N PHE A 181 2.01 -0.13 1.13
CA PHE A 181 2.02 0.46 -0.20
C PHE A 181 3.39 1.05 -0.56
N THR A 182 4.06 1.69 0.39
CA THR A 182 5.39 2.25 0.13
C THR A 182 6.43 1.16 -0.09
N LEU A 183 6.34 0.04 0.64
CA LEU A 183 7.17 -1.13 0.38
C LEU A 183 6.91 -1.74 -1.00
N ALA A 184 5.65 -1.83 -1.40
CA ALA A 184 5.29 -2.29 -2.74
C ALA A 184 5.89 -1.36 -3.82
N SER A 185 5.79 -0.04 -3.64
CA SER A 185 6.39 0.93 -4.56
C SER A 185 7.92 0.81 -4.61
N THR A 186 8.61 0.62 -3.48
CA THR A 186 10.06 0.38 -3.48
C THR A 186 10.43 -0.90 -4.23
N TRP A 187 9.60 -1.93 -4.13
CA TRP A 187 9.81 -3.20 -4.82
C TRP A 187 9.59 -3.08 -6.34
N GLU A 188 8.54 -2.39 -6.78
CA GLU A 188 8.31 -2.11 -8.21
C GLU A 188 9.48 -1.32 -8.81
N ILE A 189 9.97 -0.31 -8.09
CA ILE A 189 11.11 0.49 -8.50
C ILE A 189 12.37 -0.38 -8.64
N TRP A 190 12.61 -1.31 -7.71
CA TRP A 190 13.72 -2.27 -7.79
C TRP A 190 13.67 -3.10 -9.07
N GLN A 191 12.50 -3.66 -9.36
CA GLN A 191 12.27 -4.56 -10.48
C GLN A 191 12.44 -3.87 -11.83
N LEU A 192 11.77 -2.73 -11.98
CA LEU A 192 11.58 -2.06 -13.26
C LEU A 192 12.80 -1.23 -13.66
N TRP A 193 13.51 -0.63 -12.70
CA TRP A 193 14.53 0.38 -12.99
C TRP A 193 15.94 -0.02 -12.51
N LYS A 194 16.07 -1.09 -11.71
CA LYS A 194 17.32 -1.48 -11.03
C LYS A 194 18.15 -0.27 -10.54
N PRO A 195 17.53 0.66 -9.81
CA PRO A 195 18.14 1.96 -9.58
C PRO A 195 19.23 1.88 -8.50
N THR A 196 19.95 2.99 -8.32
CA THR A 196 20.87 3.16 -7.20
C THR A 196 20.15 3.08 -5.86
N PHE A 197 20.88 2.67 -4.82
CA PHE A 197 20.34 2.42 -3.48
C PHE A 197 19.56 3.63 -2.90
N ASP A 198 19.99 4.85 -3.21
CA ASP A 198 19.31 6.09 -2.79
C ASP A 198 17.86 6.18 -3.28
N LEU A 199 17.64 5.85 -4.55
CA LEU A 199 16.30 5.89 -5.18
C LEU A 199 15.38 4.81 -4.64
N LEU A 200 15.94 3.68 -4.18
CA LEU A 200 15.19 2.61 -3.53
C LEU A 200 14.70 2.99 -2.14
N CYS A 201 15.50 3.74 -1.38
CA CYS A 201 15.10 4.14 -0.03
C CYS A 201 14.11 5.31 -0.04
N LEU A 202 14.02 6.08 -1.14
CA LEU A 202 13.26 7.33 -1.21
C LEU A 202 11.74 7.19 -0.90
N PRO A 203 10.99 6.22 -1.45
CA PRO A 203 9.56 6.06 -1.12
C PRO A 203 9.34 5.71 0.35
N LEU A 204 10.18 4.84 0.91
CA LEU A 204 10.08 4.43 2.31
C LEU A 204 10.46 5.60 3.25
N ALA A 205 11.53 6.31 2.94
CA ALA A 205 12.01 7.43 3.72
C ALA A 205 11.01 8.60 3.72
N SER A 206 10.48 8.96 2.55
CA SER A 206 9.48 10.03 2.42
C SER A 206 8.20 9.72 3.19
N TYR A 207 7.73 8.47 3.17
CA TYR A 207 6.58 8.04 3.96
C TYR A 207 6.80 8.25 5.46
N LEU A 208 7.93 7.77 5.99
CA LEU A 208 8.25 7.90 7.42
C LEU A 208 8.42 9.36 7.85
N VAL A 209 9.09 10.18 7.03
CA VAL A 209 9.26 11.62 7.29
C VAL A 209 7.91 12.33 7.32
N VAL A 210 7.02 12.06 6.36
CA VAL A 210 5.69 12.68 6.30
C VAL A 210 4.76 12.18 7.42
N LEU A 211 4.80 10.89 7.75
CA LEU A 211 3.97 10.28 8.79
C LEU A 211 4.34 10.78 10.19
N SER A 212 5.63 10.98 10.43
CA SER A 212 6.15 11.26 11.76
C SER A 212 5.58 12.48 12.50
N PRO A 213 5.39 13.68 11.89
CA PRO A 213 4.78 14.81 12.59
C PRO A 213 3.33 14.54 12.99
N PHE A 214 2.60 13.72 12.24
CA PHE A 214 1.23 13.34 12.59
C PHE A 214 1.23 12.43 13.82
N LEU A 215 2.14 11.46 13.89
CA LEU A 215 2.30 10.58 15.05
C LEU A 215 2.72 11.34 16.31
N LEU A 216 3.61 12.34 16.18
CA LEU A 216 4.02 13.17 17.32
C LEU A 216 2.91 14.09 17.84
N ARG A 217 2.01 14.54 16.96
CA ARG A 217 0.91 15.44 17.32
C ARG A 217 -0.30 14.69 17.86
N ASP A 218 -0.42 13.40 17.57
CA ASP A 218 -1.52 12.58 18.06
C ASP A 218 -1.36 12.30 19.57
N ARG A 219 -2.37 12.75 20.35
CA ARG A 219 -2.48 12.48 21.79
C ARG A 219 -3.54 11.44 22.12
N GLN A 220 -4.34 11.02 21.14
CA GLN A 220 -5.50 10.15 21.36
C GLN A 220 -5.11 8.67 21.37
N THR A 221 -3.99 8.31 20.74
CA THR A 221 -3.51 6.94 20.64
C THR A 221 -2.35 6.70 21.61
N PRO A 222 -2.41 5.66 22.48
CA PRO A 222 -1.29 5.33 23.34
C PRO A 222 -0.10 4.83 22.50
N GLY A 223 1.11 5.33 22.78
CA GLY A 223 2.35 4.89 22.14
C GLY A 223 2.71 5.58 20.80
N SER A 224 1.83 6.38 20.21
CA SER A 224 2.08 7.06 18.93
C SER A 224 3.29 7.98 18.95
N GLN A 225 3.50 8.71 20.04
CA GLN A 225 4.63 9.64 20.18
C GLN A 225 5.98 8.90 20.22
N GLY A 226 6.04 7.72 20.84
CA GLY A 226 7.25 6.91 20.86
C GLY A 226 7.61 6.41 19.47
N ILE A 227 6.63 5.84 18.77
CA ILE A 227 6.79 5.35 17.40
C ILE A 227 7.08 6.51 16.43
N GLY A 228 6.48 7.68 16.65
CA GLY A 228 6.75 8.90 15.90
C GLY A 228 8.21 9.34 16.03
N ARG A 229 8.80 9.33 17.25
CA ARG A 229 10.22 9.66 17.43
C ARG A 229 11.15 8.69 16.70
N ILE A 230 10.85 7.39 16.77
CA ILE A 230 11.62 6.36 16.07
C ILE A 230 11.51 6.52 14.55
N ALA A 231 10.30 6.74 14.04
CA ALA A 231 10.04 6.95 12.61
C ALA A 231 10.77 8.18 12.06
N ILE A 232 10.92 9.25 12.85
CA ILE A 232 11.70 10.44 12.45
C ILE A 232 13.16 10.07 12.23
N VAL A 233 13.76 9.38 13.20
CA VAL A 233 15.18 9.03 13.14
C VAL A 233 15.43 8.07 12.00
N ILE A 234 14.62 7.01 11.88
CA ILE A 234 14.74 6.03 10.81
C ILE A 234 14.49 6.68 9.44
N GLY A 235 13.44 7.49 9.30
CA GLY A 235 13.12 8.18 8.06
C GLY A 235 14.22 9.15 7.63
N ALA A 236 14.76 9.95 8.54
CA ALA A 236 15.87 10.85 8.26
C ALA A 236 17.16 10.08 7.89
N CYS A 237 17.48 9.00 8.62
CA CYS A 237 18.63 8.16 8.30
C CYS A 237 18.50 7.49 6.93
N LEU A 238 17.32 6.95 6.60
CA LEU A 238 17.06 6.32 5.30
C LEU A 238 17.08 7.31 4.14
N LEU A 239 16.68 8.57 4.39
CA LEU A 239 16.71 9.61 3.38
C LEU A 239 18.15 10.06 3.11
N LEU A 240 18.94 10.29 4.15
CA LEU A 240 20.23 11.00 4.05
C LEU A 240 21.46 10.10 3.99
N SER A 241 21.42 8.93 4.63
CA SER A 241 22.60 8.06 4.70
C SER A 241 23.02 7.48 3.35
N PRO A 242 22.09 7.05 2.46
CA PRO A 242 22.48 6.50 1.16
C PRO A 242 23.25 7.52 0.32
N SER A 243 22.65 8.71 0.17
CA SER A 243 23.19 9.82 -0.63
C SER A 243 24.51 10.34 -0.06
N PHE A 244 24.63 10.42 1.27
CA PHE A 244 25.87 10.82 1.92
C PHE A 244 26.99 9.79 1.74
N ILE A 245 26.70 8.49 1.87
CA ILE A 245 27.71 7.44 1.67
C ILE A 245 28.15 7.40 0.21
N LEU A 246 27.22 7.46 -0.75
CA LEU A 246 27.56 7.48 -2.17
C LEU A 246 28.39 8.72 -2.53
N SER A 247 28.16 9.86 -1.88
CA SER A 247 29.01 11.04 -2.08
C SER A 247 30.48 10.83 -1.70
N ILE A 248 30.78 9.87 -0.80
CA ILE A 248 32.14 9.48 -0.36
C ILE A 248 32.72 8.38 -1.21
N VAL A 249 31.95 7.32 -1.40
CA VAL A 249 32.46 6.04 -1.88
C VAL A 249 32.45 5.97 -3.40
N ALA A 250 31.58 6.73 -4.09
CA ALA A 250 31.50 6.67 -5.55
C ALA A 250 32.85 6.97 -6.19
N SER A 251 33.30 6.12 -7.11
CA SER A 251 34.57 6.27 -7.83
C SER A 251 34.46 7.25 -9.01
N GLU A 252 33.26 7.40 -9.57
CA GLU A 252 33.02 8.27 -10.73
C GLU A 252 32.73 9.72 -10.30
N THR A 253 33.48 10.66 -10.88
CA THR A 253 33.40 12.09 -10.57
C THR A 253 32.01 12.68 -10.80
N LYS A 254 31.28 12.21 -11.82
CA LYS A 254 29.90 12.65 -12.12
C LYS A 254 28.90 12.14 -11.08
N GLN A 255 29.00 10.88 -10.67
CA GLN A 255 28.10 10.28 -9.70
C GLN A 255 28.31 10.87 -8.29
N GLN A 256 29.56 11.19 -7.94
CA GLN A 256 29.88 11.94 -6.73
C GLN A 256 29.19 13.31 -6.70
N LEU A 257 29.23 14.05 -7.82
CA LEU A 257 28.57 15.37 -7.93
C LEU A 257 27.05 15.26 -7.75
N VAL A 258 26.42 14.30 -8.43
CA VAL A 258 24.96 14.07 -8.32
C VAL A 258 24.58 13.72 -6.88
N SER A 259 25.32 12.82 -6.23
CA SER A 259 25.06 12.41 -4.85
C SER A 259 25.26 13.59 -3.88
N LEU A 260 26.26 14.42 -4.10
CA LEU A 260 26.51 15.62 -3.29
C LEU A 260 25.39 16.66 -3.41
N LEU A 261 24.94 16.94 -4.65
CA LEU A 261 23.80 17.83 -4.88
C LEU A 261 22.51 17.25 -4.28
N LEU A 262 22.32 15.93 -4.35
CA LEU A 262 21.18 15.24 -3.78
C LEU A 262 21.16 15.37 -2.25
N VAL A 263 22.28 15.12 -1.55
CA VAL A 263 22.41 15.34 -0.09
C VAL A 263 22.02 16.77 0.28
N LEU A 264 22.48 17.75 -0.51
CA LEU A 264 22.22 19.16 -0.27
C LEU A 264 20.73 19.49 -0.48
N ALA A 265 20.11 18.93 -1.52
CA ALA A 265 18.68 19.07 -1.77
C ALA A 265 17.82 18.38 -0.69
N GLU A 266 18.17 17.17 -0.28
CA GLU A 266 17.49 16.37 0.74
C GLU A 266 17.55 17.02 2.12
N SER A 267 18.73 17.51 2.51
CA SER A 267 18.91 18.24 3.78
C SER A 267 18.14 19.56 3.81
N LEU A 268 18.12 20.30 2.69
CA LEU A 268 17.32 21.52 2.54
C LEU A 268 15.82 21.22 2.57
N SER A 269 15.38 20.14 1.91
CA SER A 269 13.99 19.66 1.97
C SER A 269 13.56 19.34 3.40
N LEU A 270 14.39 18.61 4.15
CA LEU A 270 14.14 18.34 5.58
C LEU A 270 14.10 19.62 6.42
N PHE A 271 14.97 20.59 6.14
CA PHE A 271 14.96 21.88 6.82
C PHE A 271 13.65 22.66 6.59
N ILE A 272 13.23 22.80 5.32
CA ILE A 272 11.97 23.47 4.95
C ILE A 272 10.77 22.72 5.57
N PHE A 273 10.77 21.39 5.47
CA PHE A 273 9.71 20.56 6.06
C PHE A 273 9.66 20.72 7.58
N GLY A 274 10.82 20.82 8.24
CA GLY A 274 10.94 21.11 9.67
C GLY A 274 10.33 22.45 10.06
N ILE A 275 10.50 23.50 9.25
CA ILE A 275 9.86 24.81 9.42
C ILE A 275 8.33 24.68 9.28
N ALA A 276 7.87 24.03 8.21
CA ALA A 276 6.45 23.88 7.91
C ALA A 276 5.70 23.10 8.99
N MET A 277 6.23 21.95 9.40
CA MET A 277 5.61 21.04 10.37
C MET A 277 5.93 21.36 11.84
N ARG A 278 6.79 22.37 12.09
CA ARG A 278 7.23 22.81 13.42
C ARG A 278 7.93 21.72 14.24
N VAL A 279 8.66 20.82 13.58
CA VAL A 279 9.42 19.74 14.24
C VAL A 279 10.88 20.16 14.38
N ARG A 280 11.33 20.38 15.63
CA ARG A 280 12.69 20.87 15.93
C ARG A 280 13.79 19.93 15.44
N PHE A 281 13.54 18.62 15.47
CA PHE A 281 14.53 17.62 15.04
C PHE A 281 14.88 17.76 13.56
N PHE A 282 13.89 17.92 12.68
CA PHE A 282 14.13 18.14 11.24
C PHE A 282 14.77 19.50 10.97
N LEU A 283 14.40 20.54 11.73
CA LEU A 283 15.00 21.85 11.59
C LEU A 283 16.50 21.83 11.92
N LEU A 284 16.88 21.30 13.09
CA LEU A 284 18.27 21.27 13.55
C LEU A 284 19.09 20.26 12.76
N GLY A 285 18.55 19.07 12.50
CA GLY A 285 19.21 18.03 11.71
C GLY A 285 19.42 18.46 10.25
N GLY A 286 18.39 19.03 9.61
CA GLY A 286 18.49 19.57 8.26
C GLY A 286 19.52 20.69 8.15
N ALA A 287 19.49 21.66 9.07
CA ALA A 287 20.48 22.75 9.08
C ALA A 287 21.91 22.25 9.27
N ALA A 288 22.15 21.34 10.23
CA ALA A 288 23.48 20.77 10.46
C ALA A 288 24.00 20.01 9.22
N LEU A 289 23.11 19.30 8.52
CA LEU A 289 23.48 18.54 7.32
C LEU A 289 23.69 19.42 6.10
N VAL A 290 22.96 20.53 5.96
CA VAL A 290 23.26 21.54 4.93
C VAL A 290 24.67 22.09 5.14
N VAL A 291 25.08 22.36 6.38
CA VAL A 291 26.46 22.79 6.70
C VAL A 291 27.48 21.70 6.38
N GLY A 292 27.21 20.45 6.76
CA GLY A 292 28.08 19.31 6.42
C GLY A 292 28.23 19.10 4.91
N GLY A 293 27.12 19.17 4.17
CA GLY A 293 27.09 19.12 2.71
C GLY A 293 27.82 20.30 2.07
N ALA A 294 27.69 21.50 2.64
CA ALA A 294 28.40 22.70 2.21
C ALA A 294 29.92 22.57 2.36
N ILE A 295 30.40 22.11 3.53
CA ILE A 295 31.83 21.86 3.76
C ILE A 295 32.37 20.88 2.71
N ARG A 296 31.62 19.80 2.48
CA ARG A 296 31.99 18.80 1.46
C ARG A 296 32.00 19.38 0.05
N ALA A 297 31.00 20.19 -0.30
CA ALA A 297 30.90 20.85 -1.60
C ALA A 297 32.13 21.73 -1.87
N VAL A 298 32.55 22.50 -0.85
CA VAL A 298 33.74 23.34 -0.92
C VAL A 298 35.00 22.49 -1.11
N ILE A 299 35.18 21.44 -0.32
CA ILE A 299 36.31 20.50 -0.46
C ILE A 299 36.36 19.93 -1.89
N TYR A 300 35.21 19.50 -2.43
CA TYR A 300 35.14 18.95 -3.79
C TYR A 300 35.53 19.98 -4.87
N THR A 301 35.11 21.24 -4.73
CA THR A 301 35.52 22.30 -5.68
C THR A 301 37.03 22.54 -5.67
N PHE A 302 37.69 22.42 -4.53
CA PHE A 302 39.13 22.64 -4.41
C PHE A 302 39.98 21.44 -4.85
N LEU A 303 39.53 20.20 -4.66
CA LEU A 303 40.34 19.00 -4.92
C LEU A 303 40.29 18.46 -6.36
N GLY A 304 39.31 18.83 -7.19
CA GLY A 304 39.27 18.28 -8.56
C GLY A 304 38.13 18.70 -9.48
N GLY A 305 37.16 19.48 -9.00
CA GLY A 305 35.92 19.78 -9.72
C GLY A 305 35.83 21.16 -10.39
N GLN A 306 36.93 21.74 -10.92
CA GLN A 306 36.93 23.09 -11.52
C GLN A 306 35.87 23.26 -12.63
N GLN A 307 35.60 22.21 -13.41
CA GLN A 307 34.62 22.23 -14.50
C GLN A 307 33.15 22.39 -14.03
N TYR A 308 32.83 22.00 -12.80
CA TYR A 308 31.47 22.04 -12.26
C TYR A 308 31.31 23.04 -11.11
N ALA A 309 32.33 23.88 -10.86
CA ALA A 309 32.35 24.83 -9.76
C ALA A 309 31.13 25.77 -9.79
N LEU A 310 30.73 26.26 -10.96
CA LEU A 310 29.59 27.18 -11.10
C LEU A 310 28.26 26.57 -10.61
N ILE A 311 28.02 25.28 -10.87
CA ILE A 311 26.82 24.57 -10.41
C ILE A 311 26.86 24.39 -8.89
N ILE A 312 28.03 24.09 -8.34
CA ILE A 312 28.19 23.89 -6.90
C ILE A 312 28.01 25.21 -6.15
N TRP A 313 28.62 26.30 -6.61
CA TRP A 313 28.50 27.62 -5.98
C TRP A 313 27.07 28.15 -6.02
N THR A 314 26.34 27.92 -7.12
CA THR A 314 24.92 28.30 -7.21
C THR A 314 24.06 27.48 -6.25
N ALA A 315 24.26 26.17 -6.16
CA ALA A 315 23.57 25.32 -5.19
C ALA A 315 23.86 25.76 -3.73
N LEU A 316 25.12 26.09 -3.43
CA LEU A 316 25.55 26.59 -2.13
C LEU A 316 24.91 27.94 -1.80
N GLY A 317 24.85 28.85 -2.77
CA GLY A 317 24.19 30.15 -2.63
C GLY A 317 22.70 30.01 -2.33
N ILE A 318 22.00 29.13 -3.04
CA ILE A 318 20.57 28.84 -2.79
C ILE A 318 20.37 28.26 -1.39
N ALA A 319 21.23 27.33 -0.96
CA ALA A 319 21.14 26.75 0.38
C ALA A 319 21.43 27.77 1.50
N GLY A 320 22.43 28.63 1.31
CA GLY A 320 22.73 29.72 2.22
C GLY A 320 21.57 30.71 2.35
N LEU A 321 20.96 31.11 1.23
CA LEU A 321 19.77 31.95 1.21
C LEU A 321 18.58 31.28 1.91
N ALA A 322 18.37 29.98 1.70
CA ALA A 322 17.30 29.23 2.36
C ALA A 322 17.50 29.18 3.88
N LEU A 323 18.73 28.98 4.37
CA LEU A 323 19.05 29.02 5.80
C LEU A 323 18.85 30.40 6.41
N LEU A 324 19.29 31.47 5.73
CA LEU A 324 19.09 32.84 6.18
C LEU A 324 17.60 33.20 6.23
N GLY A 325 16.85 32.88 5.17
CA GLY A 325 15.41 33.07 5.12
C GLY A 325 14.68 32.30 6.22
N GLY A 326 15.07 31.05 6.46
CA GLY A 326 14.54 30.24 7.55
C GLY A 326 14.85 30.80 8.94
N ALA A 327 16.07 31.31 9.17
CA ALA A 327 16.46 31.95 10.42
C ALA A 327 15.65 33.23 10.69
N ILE A 328 15.51 34.10 9.68
CA ILE A 328 14.72 35.34 9.76
C ILE A 328 13.24 35.01 10.03
N PHE A 329 12.69 34.00 9.34
CA PHE A 329 11.31 33.58 9.56
C PHE A 329 11.07 33.08 11.00
N LEU A 330 12.01 32.33 11.56
CA LEU A 330 11.91 31.82 12.92
C LEU A 330 12.06 32.92 13.98
N THR A 331 12.90 33.94 13.74
CA THR A 331 13.04 35.09 14.65
C THR A 331 11.80 35.97 14.63
N LEU A 332 11.26 36.31 13.46
CA LEU A 332 10.02 37.08 13.31
C LEU A 332 8.80 36.38 13.91
N ARG A 333 8.76 35.05 13.87
CA ARG A 333 7.64 34.29 14.45
C ARG A 333 7.71 34.19 15.97
N ARG A 334 8.89 34.37 16.58
CA ARG A 334 9.05 34.41 18.05
C ARG A 334 8.60 35.74 18.66
N SER A 335 8.40 36.79 17.85
CA SER A 335 7.89 38.09 18.32
C SER A 335 6.36 38.21 18.16
N PRO A 336 5.58 37.55 19.04
CA PRO A 336 4.42 38.25 19.57
C PRO A 336 4.34 38.13 21.10
N LEU A 337 4.05 39.28 21.75
CA LEU A 337 3.81 39.53 23.19
C LEU A 337 5.00 40.06 24.01
N GLN A 338 5.55 41.21 23.59
CA GLN A 338 6.05 42.24 24.51
C GLN A 338 5.54 43.60 24.01
N LEU A 339 4.25 43.87 24.28
CA LEU A 339 3.67 45.20 24.32
C LEU A 339 2.77 45.24 25.55
#